data_AF-A0A5C8ZKF5-F1
#
_entry.id   AF-A0A5C8ZKF5-F1
#
_cell.length_a   1.000
_cell.length_b   1.000
_cell.length_c   1.000
_cell.angle_alpha   90.00
_cell.angle_beta   90.00
_cell.angle_gamma   90.00
#
_symmetry.space_group_name_H-M   'P 1'
#
loop_
_entity.id
_entity.type
_entity.pdbx_description
1 polymer ?
#
loop_
_entity_poly.entity_id
_entity_poly.type
_entity_poly.pdbx_seq_one_letter_code
_entity_poly.pdbx_strand_id
1 'polypeptide(L)'
;MGQAVIGPRGPGPRPAGAGGSARAHGARQRLGGLGRPAGPAALARGAGGAARPPVGVGVHQRLDRRGSASARAAQRLRRRAAGAHPRLRHRLRRPARRPGAGVGRPGQHVAGPRSADRPDRRADRGAGARGAGGTPHRGRRVSGASTTTVSVVVPHYEAPHDLSLLLTALELQDHPLHLLDVVVADDGSAQAPDPGERPYRVRVVAQADEGFRAAAARNLGAAAGSGEVVCFLDADTVPEPGYVSAVVRAVEAGADLVVGRRRHGDLASTSPDQLRRWFGGDAASAPEEFEEPAWLLEAYERTDHLRTAGDDAYRFVISAVLSTTRALFEEVGGFEETFTAYGGEDWELAHRCWLAGATFHHERDAVAWHDGEDFAGRTDDDDARRSRNVEGLALARFVAGPATRGQPGGGLVWDHPDVVVVLDDAAGGGLAEDADGADAVACVMSLLAGSDAGVWLRDGRVAALLDDPRVHVGEPPRAVLGRCRYRVDLDRPVVLVGATLAELAEVAPVRVGEHLVVRRTRDDHREDGAEVLVLDADGVSADVPRAVDLQRAWGRADHQHEPRFQRSGHLSERTPSSVTERPIASA
;
A
#
# COMPACT_ATOMS: atom_id res chain seq x y z
N MET A 1 -59.68 -22.05 35.48
CA MET A 1 -58.46 -21.51 36.13
C MET A 1 -57.67 -20.79 35.03
N GLY A 2 -57.74 -19.48 34.75
CA GLY A 2 -58.21 -18.26 35.43
C GLY A 2 -57.28 -17.17 34.86
N GLN A 3 -57.66 -16.46 33.77
CA GLN A 3 -58.29 -15.13 33.75
C GLN A 3 -57.49 -14.03 34.50
N ALA A 4 -57.35 -12.77 34.04
CA ALA A 4 -57.62 -12.08 32.76
C ALA A 4 -56.92 -10.67 32.81
N VAL A 5 -56.27 -10.11 31.77
CA VAL A 5 -56.75 -9.17 30.70
C VAL A 5 -56.80 -7.64 31.07
N ILE A 6 -56.50 -6.76 30.08
CA ILE A 6 -56.67 -5.28 29.92
C ILE A 6 -55.69 -4.25 30.57
N GLY A 7 -55.22 -3.27 29.75
CA GLY A 7 -54.78 -1.89 30.15
C GLY A 7 -55.94 -0.87 30.04
N PRO A 8 -55.85 0.28 29.34
CA PRO A 8 -54.81 1.33 29.22
C PRO A 8 -55.36 2.75 29.62
N ARG A 9 -54.59 3.86 29.49
CA ARG A 9 -55.06 5.26 29.21
C ARG A 9 -53.94 6.34 29.26
N GLY A 10 -53.99 7.32 28.35
CA GLY A 10 -53.42 8.69 28.51
C GLY A 10 -54.57 9.74 28.54
N PRO A 11 -54.43 11.01 28.09
CA PRO A 11 -53.23 11.84 27.80
C PRO A 11 -53.33 13.35 28.25
N GLY A 12 -52.28 14.16 28.01
CA GLY A 12 -52.32 15.66 27.92
C GLY A 12 -51.97 16.46 29.19
N PRO A 13 -51.79 17.82 29.12
CA PRO A 13 -51.92 18.75 27.97
C PRO A 13 -50.72 19.71 27.70
N ARG A 14 -50.85 20.58 26.67
CA ARG A 14 -50.00 21.77 26.37
C ARG A 14 -50.74 23.09 26.65
N PRO A 15 -50.01 24.20 26.80
CA PRO A 15 -50.32 25.49 26.12
C PRO A 15 -49.05 26.03 25.36
N ALA A 16 -49.03 26.78 24.24
CA ALA A 16 -49.87 27.83 23.62
C ALA A 16 -49.83 29.19 24.37
N GLY A 17 -49.55 30.38 23.81
CA GLY A 17 -48.94 30.84 22.54
C GLY A 17 -48.08 32.10 22.86
N ALA A 18 -47.81 33.14 22.07
CA ALA A 18 -47.92 33.54 20.64
C ALA A 18 -47.04 34.83 20.48
N GLY A 19 -46.78 35.52 19.35
CA GLY A 19 -47.16 35.40 17.93
C GLY A 19 -46.68 36.67 17.15
N GLY A 20 -46.90 36.72 15.83
CA GLY A 20 -46.69 37.90 14.96
C GLY A 20 -45.35 37.91 14.19
N SER A 21 -45.20 37.80 12.86
CA SER A 21 -46.00 38.00 11.63
C SER A 21 -45.62 39.25 10.81
N ALA A 22 -45.03 39.05 9.63
CA ALA A 22 -45.14 39.96 8.48
C ALA A 22 -44.86 39.23 7.16
N ARG A 23 -45.74 39.38 6.17
CA ARG A 23 -45.48 39.19 4.72
C ARG A 23 -45.12 40.58 4.13
N ALA A 24 -44.75 40.83 2.86
CA ALA A 24 -44.83 40.08 1.61
C ALA A 24 -43.90 40.68 0.53
N HIS A 25 -43.92 40.10 -0.68
CA HIS A 25 -43.36 40.59 -1.96
C HIS A 25 -41.81 40.59 -2.08
N GLY A 26 -41.19 40.27 -3.23
CA GLY A 26 -41.71 39.72 -4.49
C GLY A 26 -41.19 40.45 -5.74
N ALA A 27 -40.32 39.81 -6.53
CA ALA A 27 -40.07 40.17 -7.94
C ALA A 27 -39.28 39.06 -8.68
N ARG A 28 -39.79 38.58 -9.81
CA ARG A 28 -38.99 37.99 -10.90
C ARG A 28 -38.67 39.10 -11.89
N GLN A 29 -37.44 39.20 -12.39
CA GLN A 29 -37.17 39.81 -13.70
C GLN A 29 -36.08 39.03 -14.46
N ARG A 30 -36.33 38.81 -15.75
CA ARG A 30 -35.33 38.53 -16.79
C ARG A 30 -35.25 39.79 -17.66
N LEU A 31 -34.06 40.14 -18.20
CA LEU A 31 -33.81 40.55 -19.60
C LEU A 31 -32.48 41.32 -19.73
N GLY A 32 -31.83 41.16 -20.91
CA GLY A 32 -30.70 41.98 -21.37
C GLY A 32 -29.31 41.59 -20.80
N GLY A 33 -28.22 41.50 -21.57
CA GLY A 33 -28.02 41.64 -23.01
C GLY A 33 -27.06 42.77 -23.41
N LEU A 34 -26.02 42.41 -24.20
CA LEU A 34 -25.04 43.27 -24.89
C LEU A 34 -23.87 43.85 -24.07
N GLY A 35 -22.65 43.81 -24.64
CA GLY A 35 -21.48 44.56 -24.14
C GLY A 35 -20.09 43.97 -24.43
N ARG A 36 -19.64 43.90 -25.69
CA ARG A 36 -18.18 43.82 -26.01
C ARG A 36 -17.59 45.25 -25.95
N PRO A 37 -16.31 45.39 -25.56
CA PRO A 37 -15.27 45.76 -26.53
C PRO A 37 -14.09 44.77 -26.46
N ALA A 38 -13.42 44.34 -27.54
CA ALA A 38 -12.69 45.12 -28.56
C ALA A 38 -11.45 45.81 -27.97
N GLY A 39 -10.27 45.23 -28.19
CA GLY A 39 -8.97 45.83 -27.86
C GLY A 39 -8.31 46.50 -29.08
N PRO A 40 -7.12 47.07 -28.88
CA PRO A 40 -6.03 47.00 -29.85
C PRO A 40 -4.69 46.66 -29.14
N ALA A 41 -3.56 46.36 -29.77
CA ALA A 41 -3.17 45.81 -31.06
C ALA A 41 -1.61 45.76 -31.06
N ALA A 42 -1.03 44.67 -31.57
CA ALA A 42 0.30 44.50 -32.19
C ALA A 42 1.56 45.29 -31.73
N LEU A 43 2.68 44.53 -31.59
CA LEU A 43 4.12 44.78 -31.86
C LEU A 43 4.96 44.06 -30.76
N ALA A 44 6.15 43.50 -30.97
CA ALA A 44 6.86 43.03 -32.17
C ALA A 44 7.94 41.99 -31.76
N ARG A 45 8.47 41.24 -32.74
CA ARG A 45 9.47 40.15 -32.64
C ARG A 45 10.67 40.41 -31.70
N GLY A 46 11.10 39.36 -30.97
CA GLY A 46 12.42 39.24 -30.33
C GLY A 46 12.78 37.76 -30.09
N ALA A 47 14.01 37.35 -30.41
CA ALA A 47 14.44 35.94 -30.38
C ALA A 47 15.24 35.58 -29.10
N GLY A 48 15.22 34.31 -28.68
CA GLY A 48 16.02 33.83 -27.53
C GLY A 48 15.89 32.33 -27.29
N GLY A 49 16.90 31.54 -27.67
CA GLY A 49 16.83 30.09 -27.80
C GLY A 49 16.59 29.25 -26.54
N ALA A 50 15.81 28.18 -26.70
CA ALA A 50 15.71 27.09 -25.74
C ALA A 50 16.87 26.09 -25.93
N ALA A 51 17.72 25.92 -24.91
CA ALA A 51 18.85 25.00 -24.94
C ALA A 51 18.54 23.69 -24.20
N ARG A 52 18.60 22.56 -24.92
CA ARG A 52 18.61 21.20 -24.33
C ARG A 52 20.01 20.89 -23.75
N PRO A 53 20.13 20.33 -22.53
CA PRO A 53 21.36 19.67 -22.10
C PRO A 53 21.47 18.24 -22.71
N PRO A 54 22.69 17.66 -22.78
CA PRO A 54 22.97 16.53 -23.67
C PRO A 54 22.80 15.14 -23.04
N VAL A 55 22.52 14.17 -23.91
CA VAL A 55 22.59 12.72 -23.60
C VAL A 55 24.04 12.30 -23.39
N GLY A 56 24.35 11.66 -22.26
CA GLY A 56 25.61 10.99 -21.97
C GLY A 56 25.37 9.54 -21.54
N VAL A 57 25.76 8.58 -22.37
CA VAL A 57 25.52 7.14 -22.14
C VAL A 57 26.70 6.49 -21.43
N GLY A 58 26.39 5.72 -20.38
CA GLY A 58 27.05 4.44 -20.10
C GLY A 58 28.08 4.39 -18.96
N VAL A 59 27.66 3.87 -17.81
CA VAL A 59 28.21 2.62 -17.21
C VAL A 59 27.08 1.91 -16.45
N HIS A 60 26.42 0.93 -17.08
CA HIS A 60 25.58 -0.07 -16.39
C HIS A 60 25.60 -1.37 -17.18
N GLN A 61 26.22 -2.42 -16.61
CA GLN A 61 25.88 -3.82 -16.89
C GLN A 61 26.49 -4.72 -15.83
N ARG A 62 25.80 -5.84 -15.56
CA ARG A 62 26.06 -6.84 -14.50
C ARG A 62 25.83 -6.35 -13.06
N LEU A 63 24.60 -6.55 -12.59
CA LEU A 63 24.30 -7.39 -11.42
C LEU A 63 22.94 -8.03 -11.67
N ASP A 64 22.82 -9.32 -11.36
CA ASP A 64 21.63 -10.13 -11.63
C ASP A 64 21.02 -10.61 -10.30
N ARG A 65 19.69 -10.71 -10.25
CA ARG A 65 18.89 -11.42 -9.21
C ARG A 65 19.18 -11.14 -7.72
N ARG A 66 18.71 -9.98 -7.23
CA ARG A 66 17.89 -9.80 -5.99
C ARG A 66 17.58 -8.31 -5.77
N GLY A 67 16.35 -7.98 -5.39
CA GLY A 67 15.95 -6.71 -4.75
C GLY A 67 16.21 -5.39 -5.53
N SER A 68 15.23 -4.94 -6.32
CA SER A 68 15.12 -3.54 -6.71
C SER A 68 14.88 -2.62 -5.49
N ALA A 69 15.09 -1.31 -5.67
CA ALA A 69 15.08 -0.28 -4.61
C ALA A 69 16.26 -0.36 -3.62
N SER A 70 16.31 -1.33 -2.69
CA SER A 70 17.29 -1.38 -1.59
C SER A 70 18.76 -1.36 -2.08
N ALA A 71 19.10 -2.09 -3.14
CA ALA A 71 20.45 -2.05 -3.72
C ALA A 71 20.86 -0.66 -4.25
N ARG A 72 19.88 0.13 -4.73
CA ARG A 72 20.09 1.52 -5.17
C ARG A 72 20.11 2.50 -3.99
N ALA A 73 19.36 2.24 -2.92
CA ALA A 73 19.45 2.98 -1.66
C ALA A 73 20.83 2.79 -1.00
N ALA A 74 21.29 1.55 -0.83
CA ALA A 74 22.62 1.21 -0.34
C ALA A 74 23.74 1.85 -1.20
N GLN A 75 23.59 1.84 -2.54
CA GLN A 75 24.56 2.52 -3.42
C GLN A 75 24.51 4.06 -3.29
N ARG A 76 23.35 4.66 -2.98
CA ARG A 76 23.22 6.10 -2.72
C ARG A 76 23.84 6.50 -1.38
N LEU A 77 23.59 5.74 -0.31
CA LEU A 77 24.24 5.90 1.00
C LEU A 77 25.77 5.84 0.85
N ARG A 78 26.31 4.79 0.21
CA ARG A 78 27.76 4.66 -0.07
C ARG A 78 28.33 5.80 -0.93
N ARG A 79 27.52 6.45 -1.78
CA ARG A 79 27.94 7.63 -2.57
C ARG A 79 27.89 8.94 -1.80
N ARG A 80 26.98 9.08 -0.82
CA ARG A 80 26.93 10.25 0.09
C ARG A 80 28.10 10.20 1.07
N ALA A 81 28.36 9.03 1.65
CA ALA A 81 29.52 8.74 2.50
C ALA A 81 30.85 9.17 1.84
N ALA A 82 31.08 8.77 0.59
CA ALA A 82 32.29 9.12 -0.17
C ALA A 82 32.41 10.61 -0.61
N GLY A 83 31.54 11.50 -0.12
CA GLY A 83 31.39 12.88 -0.61
C GLY A 83 32.33 13.93 0.01
N ALA A 84 33.06 13.62 1.08
CA ALA A 84 33.67 14.63 1.95
C ALA A 84 35.21 14.61 2.04
N HIS A 85 35.92 15.01 0.97
CA HIS A 85 37.15 15.87 1.05
C HIS A 85 37.69 16.23 -0.37
N PRO A 86 38.47 17.34 -0.56
CA PRO A 86 38.71 17.91 -1.90
C PRO A 86 40.15 17.79 -2.47
N ARG A 87 40.21 17.66 -3.81
CA ARG A 87 41.30 18.04 -4.77
C ARG A 87 42.65 17.28 -4.75
N LEU A 88 43.02 16.74 -5.92
CA LEU A 88 44.24 17.14 -6.65
C LEU A 88 44.17 16.78 -8.16
N ARG A 89 45.11 17.30 -8.97
CA ARG A 89 45.02 17.45 -10.45
C ARG A 89 46.00 16.50 -11.18
N HIS A 90 45.66 16.00 -12.38
CA HIS A 90 46.28 16.47 -13.65
C HIS A 90 45.68 15.89 -14.96
N ARG A 91 46.15 16.42 -16.10
CA ARG A 91 45.62 16.32 -17.48
C ARG A 91 46.10 15.07 -18.25
N LEU A 92 45.36 14.60 -19.28
CA LEU A 92 45.72 14.83 -20.71
C LEU A 92 44.72 14.28 -21.77
N ARG A 93 44.58 15.10 -22.82
CA ARG A 93 43.93 15.04 -24.16
C ARG A 93 43.49 13.72 -24.83
N ARG A 94 42.31 13.80 -25.47
CA ARG A 94 41.81 13.04 -26.65
C ARG A 94 42.26 13.70 -27.98
N PRO A 95 42.26 13.03 -29.16
CA PRO A 95 41.06 12.92 -30.06
C PRO A 95 41.03 11.61 -30.93
N ALA A 96 40.15 11.35 -31.92
CA ALA A 96 38.67 11.52 -32.10
C ALA A 96 38.21 10.90 -33.47
N ARG A 97 36.88 10.85 -33.72
CA ARG A 97 36.11 10.51 -34.98
C ARG A 97 35.82 9.00 -35.21
N ARG A 98 34.60 8.49 -35.50
CA ARG A 98 33.37 8.85 -36.32
C ARG A 98 33.56 8.73 -37.85
N PRO A 99 32.50 8.49 -38.68
CA PRO A 99 31.02 8.44 -38.46
C PRO A 99 30.38 7.07 -38.88
N GLY A 100 29.07 6.83 -39.07
CA GLY A 100 27.79 7.58 -39.04
C GLY A 100 26.57 6.60 -38.94
N ALA A 101 25.39 6.99 -38.43
CA ALA A 101 24.20 7.43 -39.19
C ALA A 101 23.59 6.38 -40.17
N GLY A 102 22.29 6.03 -40.15
CA GLY A 102 21.17 6.36 -39.25
C GLY A 102 19.79 5.96 -39.81
N VAL A 103 18.72 6.15 -39.02
CA VAL A 103 17.28 6.28 -39.41
C VAL A 103 16.56 5.07 -40.05
N GLY A 104 15.36 4.71 -39.52
CA GLY A 104 14.31 4.03 -40.32
C GLY A 104 13.59 2.81 -39.70
N ARG A 105 12.52 3.04 -38.94
CA ARG A 105 11.32 2.16 -38.85
C ARG A 105 10.23 2.80 -39.77
N PRO A 106 9.07 2.17 -40.09
CA PRO A 106 8.53 0.85 -39.69
C PRO A 106 8.06 -0.02 -40.89
N GLY A 107 7.40 -1.16 -40.63
CA GLY A 107 6.63 -1.90 -41.65
C GLY A 107 6.23 -3.31 -41.20
N GLN A 108 4.94 -3.61 -41.15
CA GLN A 108 4.38 -4.93 -40.81
C GLN A 108 4.09 -5.79 -42.06
N HIS A 109 3.77 -7.06 -41.79
CA HIS A 109 3.00 -8.02 -42.60
C HIS A 109 3.67 -9.00 -43.59
N VAL A 110 2.95 -10.12 -43.69
CA VAL A 110 2.88 -11.17 -44.72
C VAL A 110 3.63 -12.49 -44.45
N ALA A 111 2.79 -13.48 -44.18
CA ALA A 111 3.00 -14.92 -43.99
C ALA A 111 3.79 -15.67 -45.08
N GLY A 112 4.67 -16.58 -44.62
CA GLY A 112 4.99 -17.91 -45.19
C GLY A 112 5.51 -18.02 -46.64
N PRO A 113 5.69 -19.26 -47.18
CA PRO A 113 5.69 -20.58 -46.53
C PRO A 113 6.94 -21.44 -46.90
N ARG A 114 6.89 -22.76 -46.60
CA ARG A 114 7.76 -23.88 -47.09
C ARG A 114 9.12 -24.03 -46.39
N SER A 115 9.57 -25.15 -45.80
CA SER A 115 9.37 -26.62 -45.90
C SER A 115 10.58 -27.34 -46.50
N ALA A 116 10.86 -28.56 -46.01
CA ALA A 116 12.11 -29.35 -46.11
C ALA A 116 13.23 -28.85 -45.16
N ASP A 117 13.99 -29.72 -44.47
CA ASP A 117 14.21 -31.15 -44.70
C ASP A 117 14.29 -32.02 -43.44
N ARG A 118 14.00 -33.32 -43.58
CA ARG A 118 14.31 -34.41 -42.62
C ARG A 118 15.09 -35.48 -43.38
N PRO A 119 16.08 -36.15 -42.75
CA PRO A 119 15.82 -37.51 -42.27
C PRO A 119 16.38 -37.73 -40.85
N ASP A 120 15.63 -38.25 -39.88
CA ASP A 120 15.17 -39.65 -39.73
C ASP A 120 16.30 -40.68 -39.53
N ARG A 121 16.45 -41.13 -38.28
CA ARG A 121 16.85 -42.50 -37.93
C ARG A 121 16.13 -43.01 -36.66
N ARG A 122 15.13 -43.83 -36.91
CA ARG A 122 14.77 -45.03 -36.11
C ARG A 122 16.02 -45.86 -35.73
N ALA A 123 16.06 -46.71 -34.69
CA ALA A 123 15.17 -46.95 -33.54
C ALA A 123 15.86 -47.94 -32.55
N ASP A 124 15.14 -48.26 -31.48
CA ASP A 124 15.05 -49.58 -30.82
C ASP A 124 15.81 -49.84 -29.48
N ARG A 125 15.31 -50.87 -28.78
CA ARG A 125 15.36 -51.13 -27.33
C ARG A 125 16.63 -51.85 -26.86
N GLY A 126 16.92 -51.78 -25.55
CA GLY A 126 17.83 -52.74 -24.89
C GLY A 126 18.10 -52.43 -23.41
N ALA A 127 17.77 -53.36 -22.51
CA ALA A 127 17.92 -53.19 -21.07
C ALA A 127 19.37 -53.37 -20.55
N GLY A 128 19.69 -52.74 -19.41
CA GLY A 128 20.94 -52.98 -18.67
C GLY A 128 20.94 -52.30 -17.30
N ALA A 129 20.81 -53.07 -16.22
CA ALA A 129 20.62 -52.55 -14.85
C ALA A 129 21.92 -52.43 -14.04
N ARG A 130 21.97 -51.42 -13.15
CA ARG A 130 22.74 -51.23 -11.89
C ARG A 130 22.66 -49.71 -11.57
N GLY A 131 22.34 -49.21 -10.37
CA GLY A 131 22.07 -49.86 -9.08
C GLY A 131 22.74 -49.08 -7.95
N ALA A 132 22.07 -48.06 -7.39
CA ALA A 132 22.53 -47.32 -6.20
C ALA A 132 21.32 -46.74 -5.42
N GLY A 133 21.33 -46.88 -4.10
CA GLY A 133 20.16 -46.74 -3.23
C GLY A 133 19.45 -45.39 -3.22
N GLY A 134 18.12 -45.45 -3.25
CA GLY A 134 17.20 -44.42 -2.76
C GLY A 134 16.25 -45.06 -1.75
N THR A 135 16.12 -44.46 -0.57
CA THR A 135 15.16 -44.89 0.46
C THR A 135 13.72 -44.80 -0.07
N PRO A 136 12.81 -45.71 0.30
CA PRO A 136 11.46 -45.69 -0.20
C PRO A 136 10.71 -44.48 0.39
N HIS A 137 10.45 -43.47 -0.44
CA HIS A 137 9.42 -42.49 -0.13
C HIS A 137 8.12 -43.23 0.15
N ARG A 138 7.58 -43.05 1.36
CA ARG A 138 6.23 -43.52 1.71
C ARG A 138 5.28 -43.10 0.59
N GLY A 139 4.57 -44.07 0.02
CA GLY A 139 3.54 -43.79 -0.97
C GLY A 139 2.61 -42.72 -0.44
N ARG A 140 2.42 -41.64 -1.22
CA ARG A 140 1.49 -40.57 -0.86
C ARG A 140 0.12 -41.19 -0.73
N ARG A 141 -0.37 -41.30 0.51
CA ARG A 141 -1.78 -41.64 0.76
C ARG A 141 -2.61 -40.68 -0.07
N VAL A 142 -3.63 -41.19 -0.75
CA VAL A 142 -4.80 -40.38 -1.09
C VAL A 142 -5.29 -39.83 0.25
N SER A 143 -5.18 -38.52 0.44
CA SER A 143 -5.69 -37.85 1.63
C SER A 143 -7.20 -38.11 1.74
N GLY A 144 -7.70 -38.17 2.97
CA GLY A 144 -9.16 -38.17 3.16
C GLY A 144 -9.76 -36.89 2.62
N ALA A 145 -11.09 -36.85 2.45
CA ALA A 145 -11.79 -35.60 2.18
C ALA A 145 -11.38 -34.56 3.23
N SER A 146 -11.05 -33.34 2.78
CA SER A 146 -10.74 -32.23 3.70
C SER A 146 -11.92 -31.98 4.62
N THR A 147 -11.62 -31.64 5.87
CA THR A 147 -12.60 -31.28 6.90
C THR A 147 -12.60 -29.77 7.17
N THR A 148 -11.81 -28.99 6.45
CA THR A 148 -11.67 -27.55 6.63
C THR A 148 -12.97 -26.84 6.27
N THR A 149 -13.47 -26.04 7.21
CA THR A 149 -14.71 -25.27 7.04
C THR A 149 -14.46 -23.93 6.38
N VAL A 150 -15.37 -23.51 5.49
CA VAL A 150 -15.21 -22.28 4.69
C VAL A 150 -16.44 -21.40 4.83
N SER A 151 -16.25 -20.17 5.32
CA SER A 151 -17.26 -19.12 5.22
C SER A 151 -17.09 -18.37 3.91
N VAL A 152 -18.05 -18.50 3.01
CA VAL A 152 -18.07 -17.76 1.74
C VAL A 152 -18.87 -16.48 1.95
N VAL A 153 -18.19 -15.34 1.95
CA VAL A 153 -18.76 -14.01 2.16
C VAL A 153 -18.95 -13.34 0.80
N VAL A 154 -20.20 -13.00 0.50
CA VAL A 154 -20.61 -12.42 -0.78
C VAL A 154 -21.13 -11.00 -0.54
N PRO A 155 -20.32 -9.94 -0.72
CA PRO A 155 -20.85 -8.58 -0.72
C PRO A 155 -21.81 -8.41 -1.90
N HIS A 156 -22.99 -7.86 -1.62
CA HIS A 156 -24.08 -7.71 -2.58
C HIS A 156 -24.67 -6.30 -2.52
N TYR A 157 -24.99 -5.73 -3.68
CA TYR A 157 -25.78 -4.52 -3.81
C TYR A 157 -26.50 -4.53 -5.17
N GLU A 158 -27.83 -4.54 -5.17
CA GLU A 158 -28.69 -4.43 -6.38
C GLU A 158 -28.33 -5.38 -7.56
N ALA A 159 -27.76 -6.56 -7.27
CA ALA A 159 -27.23 -7.53 -8.24
C ALA A 159 -27.88 -8.92 -8.16
N PRO A 160 -29.23 -9.04 -8.29
CA PRO A 160 -29.95 -10.30 -8.06
C PRO A 160 -29.69 -11.37 -9.13
N HIS A 161 -29.35 -10.97 -10.37
CA HIS A 161 -28.99 -11.90 -11.44
C HIS A 161 -27.65 -12.58 -11.14
N ASP A 162 -26.65 -11.76 -10.83
CA ASP A 162 -25.28 -12.20 -10.57
C ASP A 162 -25.20 -13.06 -9.32
N LEU A 163 -25.87 -12.64 -8.25
CA LEU A 163 -26.02 -13.44 -7.03
C LEU A 163 -26.67 -14.80 -7.31
N SER A 164 -27.64 -14.88 -8.23
CA SER A 164 -28.27 -16.16 -8.62
C SER A 164 -27.28 -17.09 -9.34
N LEU A 165 -26.40 -16.55 -10.18
CA LEU A 165 -25.32 -17.29 -10.84
C LEU A 165 -24.25 -17.75 -9.83
N LEU A 166 -23.76 -16.87 -8.97
CA LEU A 166 -22.78 -17.18 -7.93
C LEU A 166 -23.30 -18.27 -6.99
N LEU A 167 -24.52 -18.13 -6.46
CA LEU A 167 -25.12 -19.14 -5.59
C LEU A 167 -25.29 -20.47 -6.35
N THR A 168 -25.67 -20.45 -7.63
CA THR A 168 -25.74 -21.67 -8.45
C THR A 168 -24.36 -22.33 -8.63
N ALA A 169 -23.29 -21.55 -8.81
CA ALA A 169 -21.92 -22.05 -8.92
C ALA A 169 -21.41 -22.65 -7.60
N LEU A 170 -21.83 -22.12 -6.45
CA LEU A 170 -21.50 -22.70 -5.13
C LEU A 170 -22.15 -24.07 -4.90
N GLU A 171 -23.25 -24.40 -5.58
CA GLU A 171 -23.85 -25.74 -5.53
C GLU A 171 -23.04 -26.80 -6.30
N LEU A 172 -22.17 -26.34 -7.21
CA LEU A 172 -21.38 -27.17 -8.11
C LEU A 172 -19.95 -27.40 -7.61
N GLN A 173 -19.61 -26.92 -6.41
CA GLN A 173 -18.28 -27.09 -5.82
C GLN A 173 -17.98 -28.55 -5.48
N ASP A 174 -16.72 -28.96 -5.69
CA ASP A 174 -16.20 -30.28 -5.33
C ASP A 174 -15.80 -30.39 -3.84
N HIS A 175 -15.64 -29.24 -3.15
CA HIS A 175 -15.52 -29.17 -1.70
C HIS A 175 -16.85 -29.58 -1.03
N PRO A 176 -16.85 -30.35 0.08
CA PRO A 176 -18.08 -30.85 0.68
C PRO A 176 -19.04 -29.73 1.10
N LEU A 177 -20.22 -29.65 0.47
CA LEU A 177 -21.19 -28.57 0.65
C LEU A 177 -21.67 -28.36 2.11
N HIS A 178 -21.58 -29.39 2.96
CA HIS A 178 -21.91 -29.29 4.39
C HIS A 178 -20.84 -28.59 5.24
N LEU A 179 -19.66 -28.31 4.67
CA LEU A 179 -18.58 -27.51 5.26
C LEU A 179 -18.59 -26.05 4.77
N LEU A 180 -19.49 -25.72 3.83
CA LEU A 180 -19.70 -24.35 3.33
C LEU A 180 -20.75 -23.60 4.16
N ASP A 181 -20.37 -22.41 4.59
CA ASP A 181 -21.20 -21.46 5.33
C ASP A 181 -21.30 -20.14 4.56
N VAL A 182 -22.28 -20.04 3.66
CA VAL A 182 -22.43 -18.90 2.75
C VAL A 182 -23.17 -17.75 3.45
N VAL A 183 -22.61 -16.55 3.35
CA VAL A 183 -23.14 -15.32 3.94
C VAL A 183 -23.20 -14.25 2.86
N VAL A 184 -24.40 -13.95 2.38
CA VAL A 184 -24.67 -12.79 1.52
C VAL A 184 -24.71 -11.57 2.43
N ALA A 185 -23.82 -10.62 2.20
CA ALA A 185 -23.70 -9.38 2.96
C ALA A 185 -24.19 -8.21 2.10
N ASP A 186 -25.43 -7.80 2.34
CA ASP A 186 -26.13 -6.79 1.56
C ASP A 186 -25.77 -5.36 2.03
N ASP A 187 -25.21 -4.55 1.13
CA ASP A 187 -24.82 -3.15 1.37
C ASP A 187 -26.00 -2.18 1.26
N GLY A 188 -27.17 -2.61 1.75
CA GLY A 188 -28.39 -1.81 1.77
C GLY A 188 -29.19 -1.79 0.46
N SER A 189 -29.40 -2.94 -0.20
CA SER A 189 -30.29 -3.00 -1.37
C SER A 189 -31.72 -2.57 -1.00
N ALA A 190 -32.43 -1.93 -1.94
CA ALA A 190 -33.81 -1.48 -1.76
C ALA A 190 -34.80 -2.64 -1.52
N GLN A 191 -34.44 -3.84 -1.97
CA GLN A 191 -35.08 -5.09 -1.61
C GLN A 191 -34.01 -6.07 -1.12
N ALA A 192 -34.22 -6.66 0.06
CA ALA A 192 -33.29 -7.64 0.60
C ALA A 192 -33.16 -8.84 -0.36
N PRO A 193 -31.95 -9.31 -0.67
CA PRO A 193 -31.76 -10.45 -1.58
C PRO A 193 -32.39 -11.72 -1.01
N ASP A 194 -33.03 -12.53 -1.85
CA ASP A 194 -33.49 -13.87 -1.49
C ASP A 194 -32.54 -14.92 -2.08
N PRO A 195 -31.73 -15.62 -1.26
CA PRO A 195 -30.84 -16.65 -1.75
C PRO A 195 -31.57 -17.93 -2.18
N GLY A 196 -32.83 -18.14 -1.77
CA GLY A 196 -33.58 -19.38 -1.97
C GLY A 196 -33.07 -20.57 -1.15
N GLU A 197 -33.69 -21.73 -1.32
CA GLU A 197 -33.22 -23.00 -0.74
C GLU A 197 -31.94 -23.47 -1.44
N ARG A 198 -30.91 -23.87 -0.67
CA ARG A 198 -29.61 -24.31 -1.16
C ARG A 198 -29.13 -25.60 -0.46
N PRO A 199 -28.29 -26.42 -1.10
CA PRO A 199 -27.71 -27.64 -0.53
C PRO A 199 -26.61 -27.40 0.52
N TYR A 200 -26.18 -26.15 0.69
CA TYR A 200 -25.25 -25.67 1.71
C TYR A 200 -25.96 -24.66 2.64
N ARG A 201 -25.35 -24.31 3.78
CA ARG A 201 -25.92 -23.28 4.66
C ARG A 201 -25.76 -21.91 4.00
N VAL A 202 -26.87 -21.19 3.83
CA VAL A 202 -26.88 -19.81 3.34
C VAL A 202 -27.67 -18.90 4.29
N ARG A 203 -27.21 -17.66 4.46
CA ARG A 203 -27.97 -16.59 5.13
C ARG A 203 -27.67 -15.23 4.49
N VAL A 204 -28.57 -14.28 4.74
CA VAL A 204 -28.38 -12.86 4.43
C VAL A 204 -28.11 -12.11 5.73
N VAL A 205 -27.13 -11.21 5.70
CA VAL A 205 -26.94 -10.12 6.66
C VAL A 205 -26.96 -8.81 5.88
N ALA A 206 -27.42 -7.73 6.49
CA ALA A 206 -27.61 -6.46 5.79
C ALA A 206 -27.21 -5.27 6.67
N GLN A 207 -26.69 -4.23 6.05
CA GLN A 207 -26.52 -2.90 6.62
C GLN A 207 -27.48 -1.90 5.96
N ALA A 208 -27.56 -0.67 6.47
CA ALA A 208 -28.34 0.39 5.84
C ALA A 208 -27.71 0.84 4.51
N ASP A 209 -28.50 1.43 3.61
CA ASP A 209 -27.94 2.22 2.51
C ASP A 209 -27.38 3.54 3.07
N GLU A 210 -26.06 3.67 3.02
CA GLU A 210 -25.35 4.93 3.30
C GLU A 210 -24.33 5.21 2.18
N GLY A 211 -24.60 4.72 0.96
CA GLY A 211 -23.66 4.68 -0.17
C GLY A 211 -22.70 3.50 -0.11
N PHE A 212 -21.70 3.50 -1.02
CA PHE A 212 -20.73 2.40 -1.17
C PHE A 212 -19.94 2.13 0.11
N ARG A 213 -20.07 0.94 0.69
CA ARG A 213 -19.38 0.50 1.90
C ARG A 213 -19.08 -1.01 1.88
N ALA A 214 -18.61 -1.50 0.73
CA ALA A 214 -18.25 -2.90 0.52
C ALA A 214 -17.28 -3.46 1.61
N ALA A 215 -16.37 -2.64 2.14
CA ALA A 215 -15.51 -3.01 3.27
C ALA A 215 -16.29 -3.41 4.53
N ALA A 216 -17.28 -2.59 4.93
CA ALA A 216 -18.15 -2.88 6.08
C ALA A 216 -19.07 -4.09 5.80
N ALA A 217 -19.60 -4.22 4.59
CA ALA A 217 -20.39 -5.39 4.20
C ALA A 217 -19.56 -6.69 4.28
N ARG A 218 -18.33 -6.70 3.76
CA ARG A 218 -17.41 -7.85 3.89
C ARG A 218 -17.09 -8.18 5.36
N ASN A 219 -16.88 -7.17 6.22
CA ASN A 219 -16.69 -7.38 7.67
C ASN A 219 -17.94 -7.98 8.33
N LEU A 220 -19.13 -7.43 8.05
CA LEU A 220 -20.41 -7.92 8.56
C LEU A 220 -20.64 -9.39 8.18
N GLY A 221 -20.35 -9.75 6.93
CA GLY A 221 -20.43 -11.12 6.45
C GLY A 221 -19.42 -12.06 7.12
N ALA A 222 -18.16 -11.64 7.24
CA ALA A 222 -17.10 -12.43 7.88
C ALA A 222 -17.32 -12.65 9.38
N ALA A 223 -17.87 -11.64 10.08
CA ALA A 223 -18.25 -11.71 11.49
C ALA A 223 -19.49 -12.60 11.74
N ALA A 224 -20.41 -12.67 10.77
CA ALA A 224 -21.53 -13.60 10.84
C ALA A 224 -21.13 -15.05 10.51
N GLY A 225 -20.10 -15.26 9.68
CA GLY A 225 -19.52 -16.57 9.33
C GLY A 225 -18.75 -17.24 10.46
N SER A 226 -18.56 -18.56 10.39
CA SER A 226 -17.79 -19.34 11.38
C SER A 226 -16.77 -20.33 10.81
N GLY A 227 -16.46 -20.29 9.51
CA GLY A 227 -15.48 -21.16 8.88
C GLY A 227 -14.03 -20.81 9.23
N GLU A 228 -13.15 -21.80 9.27
CA GLU A 228 -11.70 -21.66 9.49
C GLU A 228 -11.02 -20.85 8.38
N VAL A 229 -11.53 -20.94 7.15
CA VAL A 229 -11.18 -20.06 6.03
C VAL A 229 -12.33 -19.07 5.80
N VAL A 230 -11.99 -17.80 5.61
CA VAL A 230 -12.90 -16.77 5.12
C VAL A 230 -12.59 -16.53 3.65
N CYS A 231 -13.58 -16.77 2.79
CA CYS A 231 -13.48 -16.68 1.34
C CYS A 231 -14.41 -15.57 0.85
N PHE A 232 -13.86 -14.51 0.29
CA PHE A 232 -14.59 -13.39 -0.32
C PHE A 232 -14.75 -13.65 -1.82
N LEU A 233 -15.99 -13.58 -2.28
CA LEU A 233 -16.37 -13.65 -3.69
C LEU A 233 -17.38 -12.54 -3.94
N ASP A 234 -17.04 -11.55 -4.78
CA ASP A 234 -17.98 -10.47 -5.11
C ASP A 234 -19.17 -11.05 -5.90
N ALA A 235 -20.38 -10.47 -5.76
CA ALA A 235 -21.61 -11.04 -6.30
C ALA A 235 -21.58 -11.31 -7.83
N ASP A 236 -20.75 -10.57 -8.56
CA ASP A 236 -20.50 -10.70 -10.01
C ASP A 236 -19.41 -11.75 -10.37
N THR A 237 -18.96 -12.56 -9.42
CA THR A 237 -17.96 -13.62 -9.63
C THR A 237 -18.56 -15.02 -9.52
N VAL A 238 -18.37 -15.81 -10.58
CA VAL A 238 -18.91 -17.17 -10.74
C VAL A 238 -17.76 -18.18 -10.57
N PRO A 239 -17.57 -18.81 -9.39
CA PRO A 239 -16.47 -19.75 -9.14
C PRO A 239 -16.62 -21.06 -9.90
N GLU A 240 -15.57 -21.53 -10.56
CA GLU A 240 -15.52 -22.88 -11.16
C GLU A 240 -15.64 -23.98 -10.08
N PRO A 241 -16.08 -25.20 -10.42
CA PRO A 241 -16.31 -26.30 -9.46
C PRO A 241 -15.14 -26.63 -8.51
N GLY A 242 -13.89 -26.39 -8.94
CA GLY A 242 -12.69 -26.62 -8.13
C GLY A 242 -12.23 -25.44 -7.27
N TYR A 243 -12.95 -24.32 -7.25
CA TYR A 243 -12.49 -23.08 -6.63
C TYR A 243 -12.18 -23.25 -5.13
N VAL A 244 -13.18 -23.72 -4.36
CA VAL A 244 -13.02 -23.79 -2.90
C VAL A 244 -12.03 -24.88 -2.50
N SER A 245 -11.96 -26.01 -3.21
CA SER A 245 -10.96 -27.05 -2.90
C SER A 245 -9.53 -26.61 -3.24
N ALA A 246 -9.34 -25.82 -4.30
CA ALA A 246 -8.04 -25.22 -4.62
C ALA A 246 -7.60 -24.20 -3.55
N VAL A 247 -8.51 -23.34 -3.08
CA VAL A 247 -8.26 -22.42 -1.95
C VAL A 247 -7.88 -23.19 -0.68
N VAL A 248 -8.71 -24.17 -0.28
CA VAL A 248 -8.46 -24.97 0.93
C VAL A 248 -7.12 -25.70 0.85
N ARG A 249 -6.80 -26.29 -0.30
CA ARG A 249 -5.50 -26.94 -0.56
C ARG A 249 -4.31 -25.98 -0.41
N ALA A 250 -4.46 -24.72 -0.81
CA ALA A 250 -3.42 -23.70 -0.64
C ALA A 250 -3.24 -23.31 0.84
N VAL A 251 -4.33 -23.16 1.59
CA VAL A 251 -4.29 -22.89 3.04
C VAL A 251 -3.70 -24.06 3.80
N GLU A 252 -4.12 -25.30 3.51
CA GLU A 252 -3.54 -26.54 4.06
C GLU A 252 -2.04 -26.71 3.72
N ALA A 253 -1.56 -26.05 2.66
CA ALA A 253 -0.14 -26.01 2.29
C ALA A 253 0.65 -24.86 2.95
N GLY A 254 0.01 -24.05 3.81
CA GLY A 254 0.65 -22.97 4.57
C GLY A 254 0.54 -21.57 3.96
N ALA A 255 -0.43 -21.33 3.07
CA ALA A 255 -0.77 -19.96 2.66
C ALA A 255 -1.74 -19.34 3.67
N ASP A 256 -1.40 -18.18 4.21
CA ASP A 256 -2.27 -17.45 5.15
C ASP A 256 -3.30 -16.60 4.40
N LEU A 257 -2.92 -16.09 3.23
CA LEU A 257 -3.75 -15.34 2.29
C LEU A 257 -3.61 -15.93 0.88
N VAL A 258 -4.74 -16.24 0.26
CA VAL A 258 -4.84 -16.83 -1.08
C VAL A 258 -5.61 -15.88 -2.00
N VAL A 259 -5.09 -15.64 -3.19
CA VAL A 259 -5.80 -14.91 -4.27
C VAL A 259 -6.13 -15.92 -5.37
N GLY A 260 -7.40 -16.06 -5.71
CA GLY A 260 -7.85 -16.86 -6.85
C GLY A 260 -7.52 -16.20 -8.18
N ARG A 261 -7.70 -16.94 -9.27
CA ARG A 261 -7.60 -16.42 -10.65
C ARG A 261 -8.95 -15.89 -11.10
N ARG A 262 -9.06 -14.57 -11.29
CA ARG A 262 -10.23 -13.92 -11.88
C ARG A 262 -10.12 -13.90 -13.41
N ARG A 263 -10.93 -14.69 -14.10
CA ARG A 263 -11.15 -14.60 -15.56
C ARG A 263 -12.33 -13.69 -15.85
N HIS A 264 -12.48 -13.26 -17.10
CA HIS A 264 -13.52 -12.33 -17.54
C HIS A 264 -14.32 -12.91 -18.71
N GLY A 265 -15.62 -12.67 -18.76
CA GLY A 265 -16.46 -13.08 -19.90
C GLY A 265 -17.86 -12.48 -19.89
N ASP A 266 -18.64 -12.66 -20.96
CA ASP A 266 -20.04 -12.22 -21.04
C ASP A 266 -20.96 -13.21 -20.31
N LEU A 267 -21.35 -12.85 -19.09
CA LEU A 267 -22.27 -13.59 -18.22
C LEU A 267 -23.63 -12.88 -18.08
N ALA A 268 -23.76 -11.64 -18.55
CA ALA A 268 -24.97 -10.81 -18.47
C ALA A 268 -26.24 -11.49 -19.00
N SER A 269 -26.12 -12.43 -19.95
CA SER A 269 -27.23 -13.24 -20.48
C SER A 269 -27.25 -14.71 -20.03
N THR A 270 -26.24 -15.14 -19.25
CA THR A 270 -26.13 -16.52 -18.76
C THR A 270 -27.22 -16.83 -17.74
N SER A 271 -27.86 -17.98 -17.88
CA SER A 271 -28.85 -18.49 -16.90
C SER A 271 -28.25 -19.56 -15.99
N PRO A 272 -28.81 -19.79 -14.78
CA PRO A 272 -28.41 -20.90 -13.90
C PRO A 272 -28.37 -22.27 -14.61
N ASP A 273 -29.32 -22.55 -15.52
CA ASP A 273 -29.34 -23.80 -16.28
C ASP A 273 -28.23 -23.88 -17.34
N GLN A 274 -27.86 -22.74 -17.95
CA GLN A 274 -26.72 -22.66 -18.86
C GLN A 274 -25.40 -22.86 -18.11
N LEU A 275 -25.24 -22.22 -16.95
CA LEU A 275 -24.09 -22.39 -16.08
C LEU A 275 -23.91 -23.86 -15.65
N ARG A 276 -24.99 -24.54 -15.23
CA ARG A 276 -24.96 -25.98 -14.92
C ARG A 276 -24.54 -26.86 -16.10
N ARG A 277 -24.97 -26.54 -17.33
CA ARG A 277 -24.53 -27.26 -18.54
C ARG A 277 -23.05 -27.01 -18.84
N TRP A 278 -22.62 -25.75 -18.79
CA TRP A 278 -21.25 -25.34 -19.04
C TRP A 278 -20.27 -26.04 -18.08
N PHE A 279 -20.49 -25.93 -16.78
CA PHE A 279 -19.67 -26.63 -15.76
C PHE A 279 -19.86 -28.15 -15.79
N GLY A 280 -20.97 -28.64 -16.35
CA GLY A 280 -21.18 -30.05 -16.70
C GLY A 280 -20.41 -30.54 -17.94
N GLY A 281 -19.64 -29.68 -18.61
CA GLY A 281 -18.79 -30.02 -19.76
C GLY A 281 -19.36 -29.63 -21.14
N ASP A 282 -20.51 -28.96 -21.21
CA ASP A 282 -21.02 -28.41 -22.47
C ASP A 282 -20.29 -27.12 -22.85
N ALA A 283 -19.26 -27.24 -23.67
CA ALA A 283 -18.49 -26.12 -24.19
C ALA A 283 -19.32 -25.13 -25.04
N ALA A 284 -20.51 -25.50 -25.55
CA ALA A 284 -21.38 -24.59 -26.28
C ALA A 284 -22.23 -23.70 -25.35
N SER A 285 -22.28 -24.01 -24.05
CA SER A 285 -22.92 -23.18 -23.02
C SER A 285 -21.96 -22.18 -22.35
N ALA A 286 -20.66 -22.22 -22.69
CA ALA A 286 -19.63 -21.34 -22.15
C ALA A 286 -19.81 -19.87 -22.61
N PRO A 287 -19.44 -18.87 -21.79
CA PRO A 287 -19.44 -17.46 -22.18
C PRO A 287 -18.33 -17.16 -23.19
N GLU A 288 -18.45 -16.02 -23.88
CA GLU A 288 -17.30 -15.44 -24.59
C GLU A 288 -16.28 -14.95 -23.55
N GLU A 289 -15.01 -15.35 -23.70
CA GLU A 289 -13.92 -14.99 -22.78
C GLU A 289 -13.23 -13.69 -23.22
N PHE A 290 -13.03 -12.78 -22.28
CA PHE A 290 -12.27 -11.54 -22.46
C PHE A 290 -10.81 -11.71 -22.03
N GLU A 291 -9.93 -10.86 -22.55
CA GLU A 291 -8.48 -10.93 -22.26
C GLU A 291 -8.18 -10.55 -20.80
N GLU A 292 -7.43 -11.40 -20.09
CA GLU A 292 -6.94 -11.11 -18.74
C GLU A 292 -5.92 -9.96 -18.74
N PRO A 293 -5.92 -9.06 -17.72
CA PRO A 293 -4.97 -7.95 -17.68
C PRO A 293 -3.51 -8.41 -17.62
N ALA A 294 -2.77 -8.24 -18.73
CA ALA A 294 -1.39 -8.70 -18.86
C ALA A 294 -0.46 -8.23 -17.73
N TRP A 295 -0.66 -7.01 -17.20
CA TRP A 295 0.14 -6.46 -16.09
C TRP A 295 0.02 -7.28 -14.80
N LEU A 296 -1.14 -7.91 -14.56
CA LEU A 296 -1.41 -8.72 -13.38
C LEU A 296 -0.84 -10.13 -13.56
N LEU A 297 -0.98 -10.72 -14.75
CA LEU A 297 -0.33 -11.99 -15.11
C LEU A 297 1.20 -11.88 -14.99
N GLU A 298 1.81 -10.84 -15.57
CA GLU A 298 3.24 -10.55 -15.46
C GLU A 298 3.69 -10.32 -14.00
N ALA A 299 2.81 -9.78 -13.14
CA ALA A 299 3.11 -9.59 -11.73
C ALA A 299 3.11 -10.92 -10.96
N TYR A 300 2.14 -11.80 -11.21
CA TYR A 300 2.11 -13.13 -10.62
C TYR A 300 3.28 -14.00 -11.09
N GLU A 301 3.61 -13.99 -12.38
CA GLU A 301 4.79 -14.72 -12.89
C GLU A 301 6.09 -14.21 -12.25
N ARG A 302 6.28 -12.88 -12.18
CA ARG A 302 7.47 -12.25 -11.59
C ARG A 302 7.65 -12.53 -10.09
N THR A 303 6.55 -12.81 -9.38
CA THR A 303 6.54 -13.05 -7.92
C THR A 303 6.42 -14.53 -7.54
N ASP A 304 6.52 -15.46 -8.49
CA ASP A 304 6.24 -16.90 -8.29
C ASP A 304 4.87 -17.15 -7.63
N HIS A 305 3.85 -16.50 -8.18
CA HIS A 305 2.49 -16.47 -7.67
C HIS A 305 2.44 -16.01 -6.21
N LEU A 306 3.02 -14.83 -5.95
CA LEU A 306 3.14 -14.19 -4.63
C LEU A 306 4.05 -14.90 -3.60
N ARG A 307 4.58 -16.10 -3.88
CA ARG A 307 5.52 -16.80 -2.97
C ARG A 307 6.83 -16.05 -2.74
N THR A 308 7.24 -15.21 -3.69
CA THR A 308 8.40 -14.31 -3.59
C THR A 308 7.98 -12.84 -3.62
N ALA A 309 6.81 -12.55 -3.04
CA ALA A 309 6.31 -11.21 -2.78
C ALA A 309 7.36 -10.29 -2.13
N GLY A 310 7.31 -9.01 -2.49
CA GLY A 310 7.99 -7.92 -1.79
C GLY A 310 6.97 -6.94 -1.19
N ASP A 311 7.47 -5.82 -0.67
CA ASP A 311 6.66 -4.82 0.04
C ASP A 311 5.60 -4.11 -0.84
N ASP A 312 5.56 -4.36 -2.15
CA ASP A 312 4.56 -3.87 -3.10
C ASP A 312 3.57 -4.95 -3.58
N ALA A 313 3.72 -6.21 -3.15
CA ALA A 313 2.92 -7.33 -3.66
C ALA A 313 1.45 -7.32 -3.20
N TYR A 314 1.12 -6.55 -2.15
CA TYR A 314 -0.25 -6.31 -1.72
C TYR A 314 -1.13 -5.73 -2.84
N ARG A 315 -0.52 -5.05 -3.83
CA ARG A 315 -1.18 -4.47 -5.01
C ARG A 315 -1.71 -5.50 -6.02
N PHE A 316 -1.40 -6.78 -5.80
CA PHE A 316 -1.87 -7.91 -6.62
C PHE A 316 -2.88 -8.77 -5.85
N VAL A 317 -3.38 -8.29 -4.71
CA VAL A 317 -4.50 -8.89 -3.99
C VAL A 317 -5.79 -8.18 -4.44
N ILE A 318 -6.81 -8.96 -4.75
CA ILE A 318 -8.10 -8.48 -5.27
C ILE A 318 -9.22 -9.12 -4.43
N SER A 319 -10.03 -8.31 -3.76
CA SER A 319 -11.08 -8.80 -2.84
C SER A 319 -12.13 -9.70 -3.48
N ALA A 320 -12.41 -9.53 -4.77
CA ALA A 320 -13.38 -10.32 -5.54
C ALA A 320 -13.07 -11.84 -5.61
N VAL A 321 -11.83 -12.24 -5.34
CA VAL A 321 -11.37 -13.64 -5.31
C VAL A 321 -10.37 -13.87 -4.16
N LEU A 322 -10.58 -13.20 -3.03
CA LEU A 322 -9.68 -13.24 -1.87
C LEU A 322 -10.09 -14.32 -0.88
N SER A 323 -9.14 -15.08 -0.36
CA SER A 323 -9.35 -15.95 0.80
C SER A 323 -8.24 -15.77 1.83
N THR A 324 -8.58 -15.97 3.10
CA THR A 324 -7.66 -15.84 4.24
C THR A 324 -8.00 -16.86 5.31
N THR A 325 -7.01 -17.25 6.11
CA THR A 325 -7.33 -17.89 7.40
C THR A 325 -8.14 -16.91 8.25
N ARG A 326 -9.09 -17.43 9.02
CA ARG A 326 -9.87 -16.63 9.98
C ARG A 326 -8.96 -15.97 11.03
N ALA A 327 -7.95 -16.70 11.50
CA ALA A 327 -6.98 -16.21 12.48
C ALA A 327 -6.28 -14.93 11.99
N LEU A 328 -5.75 -14.92 10.76
CA LEU A 328 -5.12 -13.73 10.18
C LEU A 328 -6.11 -12.56 10.04
N PHE A 329 -7.33 -12.83 9.55
CA PHE A 329 -8.35 -11.80 9.35
C PHE A 329 -8.77 -11.12 10.67
N GLU A 330 -8.92 -11.91 11.73
CA GLU A 330 -9.23 -11.43 13.08
C GLU A 330 -8.02 -10.73 13.75
N GLU A 331 -6.79 -11.19 13.47
CA GLU A 331 -5.55 -10.58 13.98
C GLU A 331 -5.33 -9.16 13.43
N VAL A 332 -5.52 -8.97 12.11
CA VAL A 332 -5.36 -7.66 11.46
C VAL A 332 -6.57 -6.75 11.67
N GLY A 333 -7.74 -7.31 12.00
CA GLY A 333 -8.96 -6.58 12.32
C GLY A 333 -9.93 -6.33 11.16
N GLY A 334 -9.99 -7.22 10.16
CA GLY A 334 -10.89 -7.10 9.02
C GLY A 334 -10.55 -5.98 8.03
N PHE A 335 -11.43 -5.63 7.10
CA PHE A 335 -11.26 -4.50 6.17
C PHE A 335 -11.36 -3.14 6.87
N GLU A 336 -10.67 -2.11 6.35
CA GLU A 336 -10.81 -0.72 6.81
C GLU A 336 -12.13 -0.11 6.29
N GLU A 337 -13.12 0.03 7.17
CA GLU A 337 -14.49 0.43 6.81
C GLU A 337 -14.62 1.90 6.37
N THR A 338 -13.57 2.72 6.56
CA THR A 338 -13.57 4.12 6.10
C THR A 338 -13.32 4.28 4.59
N PHE A 339 -13.14 3.19 3.84
CA PHE A 339 -13.19 3.18 2.37
C PHE A 339 -14.65 3.23 1.88
N THR A 340 -15.14 4.44 1.61
CA THR A 340 -16.52 4.70 1.13
C THR A 340 -16.59 4.99 -0.37
N ALA A 341 -15.64 4.47 -1.14
CA ALA A 341 -15.54 4.60 -2.60
C ALA A 341 -14.85 3.36 -3.17
N TYR A 342 -15.07 3.08 -4.46
CA TYR A 342 -14.53 1.89 -5.12
C TYR A 342 -13.00 1.87 -5.14
N GLY A 343 -12.41 0.81 -4.58
CA GLY A 343 -11.01 0.44 -4.70
C GLY A 343 -10.13 0.83 -3.50
N GLY A 344 -9.15 -0.04 -3.25
CA GLY A 344 -8.06 0.18 -2.29
C GLY A 344 -8.28 -0.46 -0.92
N GLU A 345 -9.49 -0.89 -0.57
CA GLU A 345 -9.76 -1.57 0.71
C GLU A 345 -9.09 -2.94 0.81
N ASP A 346 -8.90 -3.60 -0.34
CA ASP A 346 -8.24 -4.90 -0.45
C ASP A 346 -6.72 -4.80 -0.44
N TRP A 347 -6.16 -3.80 -1.10
CA TRP A 347 -4.74 -3.45 -1.03
C TRP A 347 -4.34 -3.01 0.38
N GLU A 348 -5.23 -2.31 1.07
CA GLU A 348 -5.04 -1.87 2.45
C GLU A 348 -5.05 -3.05 3.43
N LEU A 349 -6.04 -3.96 3.32
CA LEU A 349 -6.08 -5.20 4.08
C LEU A 349 -4.84 -6.06 3.81
N ALA A 350 -4.51 -6.26 2.54
CA ALA A 350 -3.32 -7.01 2.13
C ALA A 350 -2.02 -6.38 2.64
N HIS A 351 -1.91 -5.05 2.70
CA HIS A 351 -0.75 -4.40 3.29
C HIS A 351 -0.62 -4.72 4.79
N ARG A 352 -1.72 -4.70 5.57
CA ARG A 352 -1.69 -5.14 6.98
C ARG A 352 -1.33 -6.61 7.12
N CYS A 353 -1.91 -7.50 6.32
CA CYS A 353 -1.55 -8.93 6.30
C CYS A 353 -0.06 -9.12 5.99
N TRP A 354 0.50 -8.37 5.03
CA TRP A 354 1.93 -8.38 4.72
C TRP A 354 2.78 -7.94 5.92
N LEU A 355 2.38 -6.90 6.64
CA LEU A 355 3.09 -6.44 7.85
C LEU A 355 2.98 -7.39 9.04
N ALA A 356 1.87 -8.13 9.15
CA ALA A 356 1.67 -9.21 10.13
C ALA A 356 2.44 -10.51 9.80
N GLY A 357 3.31 -10.52 8.79
CA GLY A 357 4.13 -11.68 8.47
C GLY A 357 3.50 -12.71 7.52
N ALA A 358 2.24 -12.54 7.14
CA ALA A 358 1.46 -13.50 6.36
C ALA A 358 2.14 -13.97 5.06
N THR A 359 1.93 -15.23 4.71
CA THR A 359 2.41 -15.87 3.48
C THR A 359 1.33 -15.79 2.40
N PHE A 360 1.66 -15.16 1.27
CA PHE A 360 0.73 -14.96 0.17
C PHE A 360 0.91 -16.03 -0.91
N HIS A 361 -0.18 -16.40 -1.57
CA HIS A 361 -0.17 -17.30 -2.72
C HIS A 361 -1.28 -16.96 -3.70
N HIS A 362 -0.96 -16.91 -5.00
CA HIS A 362 -1.97 -16.84 -6.06
C HIS A 362 -2.28 -18.26 -6.58
N GLU A 363 -3.47 -18.76 -6.27
CA GLU A 363 -3.91 -20.11 -6.63
C GLU A 363 -4.55 -20.12 -8.02
N ARG A 364 -3.77 -20.53 -9.02
CA ARG A 364 -4.18 -20.55 -10.43
C ARG A 364 -5.37 -21.48 -10.71
N ASP A 365 -5.54 -22.53 -9.91
CA ASP A 365 -6.63 -23.49 -10.08
C ASP A 365 -7.92 -23.02 -9.41
N ALA A 366 -7.85 -21.99 -8.54
CA ALA A 366 -9.02 -21.36 -7.93
C ALA A 366 -9.59 -20.31 -8.89
N VAL A 367 -10.24 -20.77 -9.96
CA VAL A 367 -10.75 -19.92 -11.05
C VAL A 367 -12.16 -19.42 -10.75
N ALA A 368 -12.40 -18.12 -10.85
CA ALA A 368 -13.74 -17.53 -10.87
C ALA A 368 -13.89 -16.57 -12.07
N TRP A 369 -15.10 -16.49 -12.61
CA TRP A 369 -15.42 -15.69 -13.79
C TRP A 369 -16.21 -14.44 -13.42
N HIS A 370 -15.69 -13.27 -13.77
CA HIS A 370 -16.33 -11.97 -13.55
C HIS A 370 -17.07 -11.52 -14.82
N ASP A 371 -18.27 -10.95 -14.69
CA ASP A 371 -19.05 -10.44 -15.82
C ASP A 371 -18.45 -9.16 -16.43
N GLY A 372 -18.26 -9.14 -17.74
CA GLY A 372 -17.73 -7.99 -18.47
C GLY A 372 -16.21 -7.79 -18.37
N GLU A 373 -15.72 -6.79 -19.11
CA GLU A 373 -14.30 -6.41 -19.18
C GLU A 373 -13.72 -5.98 -17.81
N ASP A 374 -12.39 -5.98 -17.70
CA ASP A 374 -11.69 -5.39 -16.56
C ASP A 374 -11.98 -3.88 -16.43
N PHE A 375 -11.86 -3.34 -15.22
CA PHE A 375 -12.21 -1.94 -14.89
C PHE A 375 -11.55 -0.92 -15.83
N ALA A 376 -10.32 -1.20 -16.29
CA ALA A 376 -9.59 -0.34 -17.21
C ALA A 376 -10.22 -0.20 -18.62
N GLY A 377 -11.08 -1.12 -19.05
CA GLY A 377 -11.84 -1.03 -20.31
C GLY A 377 -13.17 -0.26 -20.18
N ARG A 378 -13.71 -0.16 -18.96
CA ARG A 378 -15.09 0.28 -18.69
C ARG A 378 -15.30 1.79 -18.52
N THR A 379 -14.24 2.61 -18.53
CA THR A 379 -14.29 4.05 -18.16
C THR A 379 -13.53 4.94 -19.13
N ASP A 380 -13.97 6.19 -19.30
CA ASP A 380 -13.17 7.18 -20.04
C ASP A 380 -11.91 7.60 -19.24
N ASP A 381 -10.89 8.12 -19.93
CA ASP A 381 -9.59 8.49 -19.32
C ASP A 381 -9.72 9.45 -18.12
N ASP A 382 -10.76 10.28 -18.11
CA ASP A 382 -10.98 11.34 -17.13
C ASP A 382 -11.69 10.81 -15.88
N ASP A 383 -12.70 9.94 -16.04
CA ASP A 383 -13.31 9.20 -14.92
C ASP A 383 -12.35 8.17 -14.34
N ALA A 384 -11.62 7.43 -15.18
CA ALA A 384 -10.56 6.53 -14.73
C ALA A 384 -9.50 7.28 -13.89
N ARG A 385 -9.14 8.51 -14.30
CA ARG A 385 -8.23 9.39 -13.56
C ARG A 385 -8.85 9.92 -12.26
N ARG A 386 -10.14 10.27 -12.26
CA ARG A 386 -10.87 10.68 -11.03
C ARG A 386 -10.90 9.53 -10.01
N SER A 387 -11.29 8.33 -10.43
CA SER A 387 -11.35 7.13 -9.58
C SER A 387 -9.99 6.82 -8.95
N ARG A 388 -8.93 6.69 -9.76
CA ARG A 388 -7.56 6.42 -9.28
C ARG A 388 -7.03 7.48 -8.33
N ASN A 389 -7.46 8.74 -8.46
CA ASN A 389 -7.09 9.80 -7.51
C ASN A 389 -7.82 9.65 -6.17
N VAL A 390 -9.10 9.24 -6.15
CA VAL A 390 -9.87 8.99 -4.92
C VAL A 390 -9.28 7.79 -4.18
N GLU A 391 -9.12 6.67 -4.88
CA GLU A 391 -8.44 5.45 -4.40
C GLU A 391 -7.05 5.77 -3.84
N GLY A 392 -6.20 6.47 -4.61
CA GLY A 392 -4.85 6.83 -4.21
C GLY A 392 -4.80 7.73 -2.97
N LEU A 393 -5.75 8.66 -2.82
CA LEU A 393 -5.86 9.51 -1.62
C LEU A 393 -6.35 8.72 -0.40
N ALA A 394 -7.25 7.75 -0.56
CA ALA A 394 -7.68 6.87 0.52
C ALA A 394 -6.53 5.96 0.96
N LEU A 395 -5.88 5.27 0.02
CA LEU A 395 -4.72 4.42 0.26
C LEU A 395 -3.57 5.16 0.95
N ALA A 396 -3.25 6.39 0.52
CA ALA A 396 -2.16 7.17 1.11
C ALA A 396 -2.34 7.44 2.62
N ARG A 397 -3.57 7.41 3.15
CA ARG A 397 -3.82 7.55 4.59
C ARG A 397 -3.37 6.32 5.38
N PHE A 398 -3.63 5.12 4.87
CA PHE A 398 -3.51 3.86 5.62
C PHE A 398 -2.33 2.96 5.23
N VAL A 399 -1.85 3.08 3.99
CA VAL A 399 -0.76 2.30 3.41
C VAL A 399 0.45 3.21 3.24
N ALA A 400 1.43 3.06 4.13
CA ALA A 400 2.66 3.84 4.09
C ALA A 400 3.62 3.34 3.01
N GLY A 401 4.46 4.25 2.49
CA GLY A 401 5.56 3.93 1.60
C GLY A 401 5.45 4.43 0.15
N PRO A 402 6.45 4.15 -0.70
CA PRO A 402 6.61 4.88 -1.95
C PRO A 402 5.59 4.62 -3.05
N ALA A 403 4.88 3.50 -2.98
CA ALA A 403 3.87 3.11 -3.97
C ALA A 403 2.55 3.89 -3.85
N THR A 404 2.31 4.55 -2.71
CA THR A 404 1.10 5.31 -2.38
C THR A 404 1.42 6.79 -2.09
N ARG A 405 2.50 7.07 -1.36
CA ARG A 405 2.89 8.44 -0.93
C ARG A 405 3.99 9.10 -1.75
N GLY A 406 4.64 8.37 -2.66
CA GLY A 406 5.80 8.87 -3.41
C GLY A 406 7.09 8.88 -2.57
N GLN A 407 8.00 9.84 -2.79
CA GLN A 407 9.26 9.83 -2.02
C GLN A 407 9.04 10.26 -0.56
N PRO A 408 9.65 9.56 0.43
CA PRO A 408 9.59 9.95 1.84
C PRO A 408 10.02 11.40 2.08
N GLY A 409 9.44 12.04 3.11
CA GLY A 409 9.74 13.42 3.46
C GLY A 409 9.08 14.47 2.55
N GLY A 410 8.01 14.11 1.83
CA GLY A 410 7.25 14.99 0.91
C GLY A 410 6.49 16.18 1.56
N GLY A 411 6.76 16.51 2.82
CA GLY A 411 6.21 17.67 3.53
C GLY A 411 4.81 17.49 4.15
N LEU A 412 4.10 16.41 3.81
CA LEU A 412 2.86 16.03 4.48
C LEU A 412 3.14 15.14 5.70
N VAL A 413 2.29 15.26 6.72
CA VAL A 413 2.27 14.41 7.91
C VAL A 413 1.06 13.47 7.80
N TRP A 414 1.22 12.22 8.22
CA TRP A 414 0.19 11.18 8.17
C TRP A 414 0.01 10.53 9.54
N ASP A 415 -1.24 10.20 9.92
CA ASP A 415 -1.57 9.55 11.19
C ASP A 415 -0.93 8.14 11.33
N HIS A 416 -0.56 7.54 10.21
CA HIS A 416 0.12 6.26 10.10
C HIS A 416 1.48 6.46 9.43
N PRO A 417 2.57 6.74 10.18
CA PRO A 417 3.90 6.94 9.63
C PRO A 417 4.49 5.65 9.04
N ASP A 418 5.45 5.81 8.13
CA ASP A 418 6.19 4.70 7.52
C ASP A 418 7.16 4.05 8.52
N VAL A 419 7.78 4.87 9.36
CA VAL A 419 8.69 4.46 10.43
C VAL A 419 8.15 4.87 11.80
N VAL A 420 8.02 3.91 12.72
CA VAL A 420 7.73 4.19 14.13
C VAL A 420 9.04 4.15 14.92
N VAL A 421 9.33 5.22 15.66
CA VAL A 421 10.42 5.27 16.63
C VAL A 421 9.85 5.28 18.04
N VAL A 422 10.37 4.42 18.92
CA VAL A 422 10.17 4.51 20.38
C VAL A 422 11.48 4.96 21.00
N LEU A 423 11.46 6.07 21.74
CA LEU A 423 12.64 6.67 22.38
C LEU A 423 12.47 6.69 23.90
N ASP A 424 13.43 6.07 24.59
CA ASP A 424 13.59 6.13 26.04
C ASP A 424 14.23 7.48 26.42
N ASP A 425 13.41 8.53 26.59
CA ASP A 425 13.87 9.89 26.88
C ASP A 425 14.16 10.14 28.38
N ALA A 426 13.59 9.32 29.26
CA ALA A 426 14.35 8.27 29.95
C ALA A 426 15.89 8.44 30.12
N ALA A 427 16.64 7.81 29.22
CA ALA A 427 18.00 7.39 29.48
C ALA A 427 19.04 8.38 28.92
N GLY A 428 19.81 8.99 29.82
CA GLY A 428 20.93 9.88 29.47
C GLY A 428 21.51 10.63 30.67
N GLY A 429 20.64 11.05 31.58
CA GLY A 429 20.98 11.84 32.77
C GLY A 429 19.76 11.97 33.69
N GLY A 430 20.00 12.44 34.92
CA GLY A 430 18.98 12.49 35.97
C GLY A 430 18.73 13.90 36.51
N LEU A 431 17.69 14.56 35.99
CA LEU A 431 16.88 15.64 36.60
C LEU A 431 17.59 16.84 37.26
N ALA A 432 18.90 17.01 37.09
CA ALA A 432 19.64 18.18 37.53
C ALA A 432 20.31 18.83 36.32
N GLU A 433 19.90 20.07 36.03
CA GLU A 433 20.35 20.96 34.94
C GLU A 433 19.64 20.75 33.60
N ASP A 434 19.12 21.84 33.02
CA ASP A 434 18.25 21.90 31.83
C ASP A 434 18.94 21.52 30.49
N ALA A 435 20.08 20.83 30.54
CA ALA A 435 20.90 20.47 29.38
C ALA A 435 20.44 19.18 28.68
N ASP A 436 19.90 18.20 29.43
CA ASP A 436 19.52 16.88 28.91
C ASP A 436 18.42 16.93 27.81
N GLY A 437 17.59 17.98 27.82
CA GLY A 437 16.52 18.15 26.82
C GLY A 437 17.03 18.44 25.41
N ALA A 438 18.19 19.09 25.28
CA ALA A 438 18.75 19.48 23.97
C ALA A 438 19.16 18.26 23.12
N ASP A 439 19.67 17.22 23.78
CA ASP A 439 20.12 15.98 23.16
C ASP A 439 18.94 15.18 22.58
N ALA A 440 17.82 15.09 23.33
CA ALA A 440 16.58 14.48 22.84
C ALA A 440 15.90 15.31 21.74
N VAL A 441 15.88 16.64 21.84
CA VAL A 441 15.37 17.52 20.77
C VAL A 441 16.18 17.35 19.47
N ALA A 442 17.52 17.30 19.54
CA ALA A 442 18.36 17.06 18.37
C ALA A 442 18.19 15.65 17.79
N CYS A 443 18.00 14.64 18.64
CA CYS A 443 17.66 13.28 18.23
C CYS A 443 16.36 13.28 17.40
N VAL A 444 15.25 13.79 17.96
CA VAL A 444 13.94 13.89 17.29
C VAL A 444 14.06 14.67 15.97
N MET A 445 14.73 15.83 15.97
CA MET A 445 14.98 16.61 14.75
C MET A 445 15.70 15.79 13.66
N SER A 446 16.73 15.02 14.03
CA SER A 446 17.52 14.23 13.05
C SER A 446 16.73 13.06 12.47
N LEU A 447 15.86 12.43 13.27
CA LEU A 447 15.01 11.30 12.84
C LEU A 447 13.85 11.76 11.95
N LEU A 448 13.22 12.89 12.30
CA LEU A 448 12.11 13.49 11.54
C LEU A 448 12.55 14.22 10.26
N ALA A 449 13.85 14.52 10.11
CA ALA A 449 14.40 15.20 8.94
C ALA A 449 14.28 14.33 7.68
N GLY A 450 13.45 14.76 6.72
CA GLY A 450 13.28 14.09 5.43
C GLY A 450 12.71 12.68 5.51
N SER A 451 11.98 12.36 6.58
CA SER A 451 11.44 11.01 6.84
C SER A 451 9.95 11.05 7.17
N ASP A 452 9.21 10.05 6.69
CA ASP A 452 7.81 9.79 7.06
C ASP A 452 7.81 8.95 8.35
N ALA A 453 8.03 9.62 9.48
CA ALA A 453 8.26 8.99 10.77
C ALA A 453 7.44 9.65 11.88
N GLY A 454 7.03 8.84 12.86
CA GLY A 454 6.48 9.30 14.14
C GLY A 454 7.37 8.84 15.29
N VAL A 455 7.52 9.67 16.31
CA VAL A 455 8.40 9.41 17.47
C VAL A 455 7.57 9.40 18.76
N TRP A 456 7.59 8.27 19.44
CA TRP A 456 6.98 8.08 20.74
C TRP A 456 8.03 8.19 21.85
N LEU A 457 7.88 9.22 22.68
CA LEU A 457 8.69 9.46 23.88
C LEU A 457 8.11 8.63 25.02
N ARG A 458 8.87 7.66 25.54
CA ARG A 458 8.38 6.72 26.56
C ARG A 458 7.95 7.41 27.83
N ASP A 459 8.74 8.38 28.31
CA ASP A 459 8.48 9.14 29.54
C ASP A 459 7.92 10.53 29.25
N GLY A 460 8.16 11.06 28.05
CA GLY A 460 7.61 12.34 27.60
C GLY A 460 8.22 13.56 28.28
N ARG A 461 9.43 13.44 28.85
CA ARG A 461 10.16 14.50 29.54
C ARG A 461 10.30 15.77 28.69
N VAL A 462 10.57 15.58 27.39
CA VAL A 462 10.78 16.67 26.44
C VAL A 462 9.55 16.99 25.58
N ALA A 463 8.42 16.30 25.80
CA ALA A 463 7.22 16.49 24.99
C ALA A 463 6.69 17.94 25.03
N ALA A 464 6.76 18.59 26.20
CA ALA A 464 6.37 19.99 26.36
C ALA A 464 7.28 21.00 25.62
N LEU A 465 8.41 20.55 25.08
CA LEU A 465 9.35 21.36 24.29
C LEU A 465 9.17 21.16 22.77
N LEU A 466 8.35 20.20 22.35
CA LEU A 466 8.24 19.72 20.97
C LEU A 466 6.81 19.88 20.43
N ASP A 467 6.54 21.00 19.79
CA ASP A 467 5.26 21.29 19.11
C ASP A 467 5.28 20.78 17.65
N ASP A 468 5.47 19.46 17.48
CA ASP A 468 5.42 18.77 16.18
C ASP A 468 4.40 17.61 16.27
N PRO A 469 3.40 17.54 15.36
CA PRO A 469 2.32 16.54 15.44
C PRO A 469 2.79 15.09 15.24
N ARG A 470 4.06 14.86 14.86
CA ARG A 470 4.69 13.54 14.76
C ARG A 470 5.33 13.06 16.06
N VAL A 471 5.30 13.89 17.12
CA VAL A 471 5.84 13.56 18.44
C VAL A 471 4.70 13.21 19.38
N HIS A 472 4.83 12.08 20.06
CA HIS A 472 3.81 11.49 20.90
C HIS A 472 4.42 11.04 22.24
N VAL A 473 3.58 10.76 23.24
CA VAL A 473 4.01 10.31 24.58
C VAL A 473 3.43 8.94 24.89
N GLY A 474 4.21 8.08 25.54
CA GLY A 474 3.85 6.72 25.88
C GLY A 474 4.09 5.74 24.73
N GLU A 475 3.40 4.60 24.74
CA GLU A 475 3.60 3.54 23.75
C GLU A 475 2.80 3.77 22.45
N PRO A 476 3.32 3.37 21.27
CA PRO A 476 2.61 3.47 20.00
C PRO A 476 1.28 2.67 19.99
N PRO A 477 0.16 3.24 19.51
CA PRO A 477 -1.10 2.51 19.38
C PRO A 477 -0.98 1.29 18.45
N ARG A 478 -1.67 0.18 18.76
CA ARG A 478 -1.70 -1.03 17.90
C ARG A 478 -2.10 -0.72 16.45
N ALA A 479 -3.05 0.20 16.25
CA ALA A 479 -3.49 0.64 14.92
C ALA A 479 -2.41 1.39 14.12
N VAL A 480 -1.39 1.95 14.77
CA VAL A 480 -0.21 2.54 14.11
C VAL A 480 0.84 1.44 13.85
N LEU A 481 1.13 0.60 14.85
CA LEU A 481 2.12 -0.47 14.74
C LEU A 481 1.78 -1.46 13.61
N GLY A 482 0.51 -1.83 13.45
CA GLY A 482 0.04 -2.70 12.35
C GLY A 482 0.11 -2.07 10.95
N ARG A 483 0.51 -0.79 10.83
CA ARG A 483 0.55 -0.03 9.56
C ARG A 483 1.93 0.50 9.20
N CYS A 484 2.84 0.63 10.16
CA CYS A 484 4.21 1.06 9.90
C CYS A 484 5.03 -0.08 9.26
N ARG A 485 5.83 0.23 8.23
CA ARG A 485 6.69 -0.78 7.58
C ARG A 485 7.97 -1.04 8.37
N TYR A 486 8.41 -0.06 9.17
CA TYR A 486 9.66 -0.12 9.92
C TYR A 486 9.53 0.34 11.36
N ARG A 487 10.37 -0.24 12.22
CA ARG A 487 10.47 0.07 13.64
C ARG A 487 11.90 0.41 14.06
N VAL A 488 12.02 1.33 15.01
CA VAL A 488 13.26 1.67 15.70
C VAL A 488 12.96 1.80 17.19
N ASP A 489 13.65 1.02 18.02
CA ASP A 489 13.60 1.16 19.48
C ASP A 489 14.95 1.72 19.94
N LEU A 490 14.93 2.88 20.61
CA LEU A 490 16.13 3.61 21.06
C LEU A 490 16.17 3.64 22.59
N ASP A 491 17.27 3.13 23.15
CA ASP A 491 17.53 3.08 24.59
C ASP A 491 18.13 4.37 25.16
N ARG A 492 18.26 5.42 24.34
CA ARG A 492 18.78 6.76 24.64
C ARG A 492 18.68 7.67 23.39
N PRO A 493 18.82 9.00 23.52
CA PRO A 493 18.95 9.89 22.37
C PRO A 493 20.16 9.56 21.47
N VAL A 494 19.95 9.61 20.16
CA VAL A 494 21.00 9.49 19.13
C VAL A 494 20.79 10.54 18.04
N VAL A 495 21.88 11.14 17.53
CA VAL A 495 21.81 12.09 16.41
C VAL A 495 22.29 11.39 15.14
N LEU A 496 21.40 11.28 14.15
CA LEU A 496 21.72 10.70 12.85
C LEU A 496 22.42 11.74 11.95
N VAL A 497 23.58 11.37 11.41
CA VAL A 497 24.40 12.21 10.52
C VAL A 497 24.62 11.48 9.18
N GLY A 498 24.58 12.24 8.08
CA GLY A 498 24.96 11.76 6.72
C GLY A 498 23.92 10.94 5.96
N ALA A 499 22.90 10.42 6.65
CA ALA A 499 21.73 9.75 6.09
C ALA A 499 20.44 10.30 6.73
N THR A 500 19.28 10.07 6.10
CA THR A 500 17.98 10.22 6.79
C THR A 500 17.49 8.87 7.28
N LEU A 501 16.57 8.85 8.24
CA LEU A 501 15.95 7.62 8.74
C LEU A 501 15.24 6.85 7.60
N ALA A 502 14.60 7.56 6.68
CA ALA A 502 14.02 6.96 5.47
C ALA A 502 15.06 6.28 4.55
N GLU A 503 16.28 6.81 4.44
CA GLU A 503 17.34 6.14 3.65
C GLU A 503 17.87 4.88 4.33
N LEU A 504 17.85 4.82 5.67
CA LEU A 504 18.18 3.60 6.43
C LEU A 504 17.06 2.55 6.35
N ALA A 505 15.79 2.98 6.42
CA ALA A 505 14.63 2.10 6.31
C ALA A 505 14.62 1.30 4.99
N GLU A 506 14.93 1.95 3.87
CA GLU A 506 15.04 1.29 2.54
C GLU A 506 16.10 0.17 2.47
N VAL A 507 17.02 0.07 3.43
CA VAL A 507 18.03 -0.98 3.55
C VAL A 507 17.88 -1.84 4.83
N ALA A 508 16.77 -1.71 5.55
CA ALA A 508 16.49 -2.50 6.75
C ALA A 508 16.37 -4.02 6.44
N PRO A 509 16.72 -4.91 7.40
CA PRO A 509 17.22 -4.59 8.74
C PRO A 509 18.66 -4.05 8.74
N VAL A 510 18.89 -2.93 9.42
CA VAL A 510 20.19 -2.23 9.44
C VAL A 510 20.51 -1.69 10.83
N ARG A 511 21.79 -1.78 11.22
CA ARG A 511 22.35 -1.16 12.43
C ARG A 511 23.33 -0.05 12.03
N VAL A 512 23.23 1.10 12.70
CA VAL A 512 24.17 2.21 12.59
C VAL A 512 24.68 2.54 13.99
N GLY A 513 26.00 2.47 14.20
CA GLY A 513 26.59 2.57 15.54
C GLY A 513 26.11 1.46 16.49
N GLU A 514 26.19 1.71 17.80
CA GLU A 514 25.79 0.75 18.83
C GLU A 514 24.28 0.81 19.16
N HIS A 515 23.65 1.97 19.00
CA HIS A 515 22.34 2.29 19.58
C HIS A 515 21.16 2.33 18.59
N LEU A 516 21.39 2.51 17.29
CA LEU A 516 20.32 2.61 16.30
C LEU A 516 20.21 1.32 15.47
N VAL A 517 19.06 0.65 15.56
CA VAL A 517 18.69 -0.48 14.70
C VAL A 517 17.33 -0.21 14.07
N VAL A 518 17.28 -0.17 12.74
CA VAL A 518 16.02 -0.11 11.98
C VAL A 518 15.64 -1.53 11.56
N ARG A 519 14.44 -1.97 11.94
CA ARG A 519 13.87 -3.28 11.61
C ARG A 519 12.70 -3.15 10.65
N ARG A 520 12.35 -4.23 9.96
CA ARG A 520 11.08 -4.35 9.23
C ARG A 520 10.03 -4.92 10.17
N THR A 521 8.85 -4.31 10.22
CA THR A 521 7.72 -4.81 11.03
C THR A 521 7.36 -6.25 10.66
N ARG A 522 7.44 -6.60 9.36
CA ARG A 522 7.18 -7.96 8.86
C ARG A 522 8.14 -9.01 9.42
N ASP A 523 9.43 -8.70 9.54
CA ASP A 523 10.45 -9.67 9.97
C ASP A 523 10.26 -10.01 11.45
N ASP A 524 9.95 -9.00 12.28
CA ASP A 524 9.65 -9.18 13.71
C ASP A 524 8.44 -10.11 13.94
N HIS A 525 7.40 -10.07 13.09
CA HIS A 525 6.21 -10.94 13.21
C HIS A 525 6.44 -12.39 12.77
N ARG A 526 7.44 -12.64 11.90
CA ARG A 526 7.73 -13.99 11.39
C ARG A 526 8.69 -14.78 12.28
N GLU A 527 9.21 -14.16 13.34
CA GLU A 527 10.39 -14.60 14.10
C GLU A 527 11.62 -14.86 13.19
N ASP A 528 11.61 -14.34 11.96
CA ASP A 528 12.65 -14.50 10.96
C ASP A 528 13.83 -13.59 11.38
N GLY A 529 14.80 -14.19 12.08
CA GLY A 529 16.03 -13.55 12.57
C GLY A 529 16.97 -13.10 11.44
N ALA A 530 16.52 -12.17 10.61
CA ALA A 530 17.22 -11.66 9.45
C ALA A 530 18.57 -11.02 9.84
N GLU A 531 19.59 -11.26 9.01
CA GLU A 531 20.94 -10.74 9.25
C GLU A 531 20.92 -9.20 9.21
N VAL A 532 21.09 -8.59 10.38
CA VAL A 532 21.11 -7.12 10.52
C VAL A 532 22.38 -6.57 9.87
N LEU A 533 22.22 -5.84 8.77
CA LEU A 533 23.33 -5.18 8.08
C LEU A 533 23.99 -4.15 9.00
N VAL A 534 25.27 -4.31 9.34
CA VAL A 534 26.04 -3.26 10.02
C VAL A 534 26.55 -2.27 8.99
N LEU A 535 26.29 -0.98 9.20
CA LEU A 535 26.65 0.11 8.28
C LEU A 535 27.85 0.93 8.80
N ASP A 536 29.06 0.42 8.57
CA ASP A 536 30.32 1.09 8.91
C ASP A 536 30.81 2.03 7.79
N ALA A 537 29.94 2.95 7.34
CA ALA A 537 30.23 3.84 6.21
C ALA A 537 30.75 5.22 6.67
N ASP A 538 31.93 5.62 6.18
CA ASP A 538 32.53 6.93 6.48
C ASP A 538 31.52 8.08 6.29
N GLY A 539 31.21 8.80 7.37
CA GLY A 539 30.29 9.94 7.35
C GLY A 539 28.80 9.60 7.45
N VAL A 540 28.41 8.33 7.68
CA VAL A 540 27.09 7.97 8.21
C VAL A 540 27.26 7.45 9.63
N SER A 541 26.69 8.14 10.63
CA SER A 541 26.78 7.77 12.04
C SER A 541 25.48 8.04 12.79
N ALA A 542 25.27 7.30 13.87
CA ALA A 542 24.18 7.50 14.83
C ALA A 542 24.82 7.63 16.22
N ASP A 543 25.29 8.83 16.52
CA ASP A 543 26.13 9.10 17.69
C ASP A 543 25.27 9.51 18.89
N VAL A 544 25.63 9.02 20.08
CA VAL A 544 25.06 9.57 21.32
C VAL A 544 25.61 10.98 21.50
N PRO A 545 24.76 12.03 21.49
CA PRO A 545 25.21 13.40 21.69
C PRO A 545 25.89 13.57 23.05
N ARG A 546 26.70 14.63 23.16
CA ARG A 546 27.30 15.07 24.43
C ARG A 546 27.24 16.59 24.47
N ALA A 547 26.26 17.12 25.20
CA ALA A 547 26.00 18.55 25.35
C ALA A 547 25.73 19.26 24.00
N VAL A 548 24.58 18.98 23.40
CA VAL A 548 24.13 19.68 22.18
C VAL A 548 24.01 21.20 22.41
N ASP A 549 24.72 21.96 21.56
CA ASP A 549 24.50 23.39 21.37
C ASP A 549 23.41 23.61 20.31
N LEU A 550 22.18 23.89 20.75
CA LEU A 550 21.05 24.19 19.86
C LEU A 550 21.22 25.49 19.08
N GLN A 551 21.99 26.49 19.57
CA GLN A 551 22.27 27.69 18.77
C GLN A 551 23.09 27.32 17.56
N ARG A 552 24.12 26.50 17.74
CA ARG A 552 24.93 25.96 16.63
C ARG A 552 24.13 25.03 15.73
N ALA A 553 23.30 24.14 16.28
CA ALA A 553 22.46 23.22 15.49
C ALA A 553 21.44 23.97 14.61
N TRP A 554 20.90 25.10 15.09
CA TRP A 554 20.00 25.98 14.32
C TRP A 554 20.73 27.04 13.49
N GLY A 555 22.06 26.97 13.36
CA GLY A 555 22.85 27.88 12.50
C GLY A 555 23.05 29.30 13.06
N ARG A 556 22.85 29.53 14.36
CA ARG A 556 22.98 30.82 15.06
C ARG A 556 24.33 31.03 15.75
N ALA A 557 25.41 30.45 15.22
CA ALA A 557 26.73 30.46 15.85
C ALA A 557 27.36 31.87 16.01
N ASP A 558 26.86 32.88 15.28
CA ASP A 558 27.45 34.22 15.18
C ASP A 558 27.28 35.12 16.42
N HIS A 559 26.57 34.65 17.46
CA HIS A 559 26.34 35.44 18.69
C HIS A 559 27.55 35.51 19.63
N GLN A 560 28.57 34.67 19.45
CA GLN A 560 29.86 34.85 20.14
C GLN A 560 30.69 35.94 19.46
N HIS A 561 30.34 37.20 19.71
CA HIS A 561 31.24 38.32 19.44
C HIS A 561 32.54 38.16 20.24
N GLU A 562 33.64 37.80 19.57
CA GLU A 562 34.95 38.28 19.99
C GLU A 562 34.90 39.82 19.96
N PRO A 563 35.08 40.53 21.09
CA PRO A 563 35.30 41.97 21.04
C PRO A 563 36.69 42.19 20.43
N ARG A 564 36.74 42.39 19.11
CA ARG A 564 37.95 42.77 18.39
C ARG A 564 38.40 44.15 18.85
N PHE A 565 39.13 44.18 19.97
CA PHE A 565 40.00 45.30 20.34
C PHE A 565 41.09 45.43 19.28
N GLN A 566 40.79 46.16 18.21
CA GLN A 566 41.81 46.68 17.32
C GLN A 566 42.72 47.60 18.13
N ARG A 567 43.91 47.10 18.49
CA ARG A 567 44.99 47.96 18.98
C ARG A 567 45.31 48.99 17.89
N SER A 568 45.20 50.25 18.28
CA SER A 568 45.47 51.40 17.45
C SER A 568 46.95 51.47 17.02
N GLY A 569 47.16 51.72 15.73
CA GLY A 569 48.46 51.98 15.12
C GLY A 569 48.28 52.66 13.76
N HIS A 570 48.40 54.00 13.76
CA HIS A 570 48.70 54.94 12.65
C HIS A 570 48.91 54.36 11.22
N LEU A 571 48.39 54.89 10.10
CA LEU A 571 47.59 56.08 9.70
C LEU A 571 46.76 55.65 8.45
N SER A 572 45.58 56.19 8.10
CA SER A 572 45.37 57.52 7.47
C SER A 572 43.86 57.78 7.21
N GLU A 573 43.50 59.05 7.03
CA GLU A 573 42.15 59.67 7.05
C GLU A 573 41.05 59.21 6.06
N ARG A 574 39.78 59.48 6.46
CA ARG A 574 38.50 59.62 5.70
C ARG A 574 37.86 58.32 5.15
N THR A 575 36.59 57.97 5.43
CA THR A 575 35.41 58.70 5.99
C THR A 575 34.51 57.68 6.73
N PRO A 576 33.79 58.03 7.82
CA PRO A 576 32.94 57.07 8.52
C PRO A 576 31.54 56.93 7.88
N SER A 577 31.11 55.71 7.57
CA SER A 577 29.69 55.37 7.43
C SER A 577 29.24 54.50 8.60
N SER A 578 28.33 55.05 9.39
CA SER A 578 27.84 54.54 10.67
C SER A 578 27.18 53.16 10.59
N VAL A 579 27.51 52.31 11.56
CA VAL A 579 26.59 51.24 12.00
C VAL A 579 25.32 51.90 12.54
N THR A 580 24.16 51.42 12.10
CA THR A 580 22.87 51.67 12.75
C THR A 580 22.16 50.35 12.94
N GLU A 581 22.45 49.70 14.06
CA GLU A 581 21.51 48.78 14.68
C GLU A 581 20.24 49.57 14.99
N ARG A 582 19.08 49.12 14.49
CA ARG A 582 17.80 49.62 14.96
C ARG A 582 17.38 48.79 16.18
N PRO A 583 17.08 49.41 17.33
CA PRO A 583 16.37 48.72 18.39
C PRO A 583 15.01 48.28 17.87
N ILE A 584 14.55 47.10 18.31
CA ILE A 584 13.14 46.73 18.19
C ILE A 584 12.36 47.67 19.11
N ALA A 585 11.59 48.59 18.53
CA ALA A 585 10.71 49.45 19.30
C ALA A 585 9.49 48.65 19.77
N SER A 586 9.31 48.55 21.07
CA SER A 586 8.10 48.02 21.71
C SER A 586 6.93 48.99 21.55
N ALA A 587 5.82 48.52 21.01
CA ALA A 587 4.47 49.06 21.21
C ALA A 587 3.46 47.93 20.94
#